data_AF-A0A9Q9IZ03-F1
#
_entry.id   AF-A0A9Q9IZ03-F1
#
_cell.length_a   1.000
_cell.length_b   1.000
_cell.length_c   1.000
_cell.angle_alpha   90.00
_cell.angle_beta   90.00
_cell.angle_gamma   90.00
#
_symmetry.space_group_name_H-M   'P 1'
#
loop_
_entity.id
_entity.type
_entity.pdbx_description
1 polymer ?
#
loop_
_entity_poly.entity_id
_entity_poly.type
_entity_poly.pdbx_seq_one_letter_code
_entity_poly.pdbx_strand_id
1 'polypeptide(L)'
;MNDILGRCEVCGGHLDIYMDGRTQGLICENCGWSLVTTVIPEINSDNSKYSIRCSGDFSNSEHVRMVASVVGSNFIEARKFLKQGSFVIFTGKAPEVYDVIKNLQAAGLEFQVDPQFKWI
;
A
#
# COMPACT_ATOMS: atom_id res chain seq x y z
N MET A 1 32.44 3.09 4.10
CA MET A 1 31.50 1.97 3.91
C MET A 1 31.48 1.68 2.42
N ASN A 2 32.10 0.59 1.96
CA ASN A 2 31.88 -0.07 0.66
C ASN A 2 33.04 -1.03 0.40
N ASP A 3 32.87 -2.31 0.77
CA ASP A 3 33.58 -3.40 0.09
C ASP A 3 32.90 -4.76 0.39
N ILE A 4 31.65 -4.91 -0.05
CA ILE A 4 31.06 -6.25 -0.24
C ILE A 4 30.88 -6.43 -1.75
N LEU A 5 31.97 -6.34 -2.50
CA LEU A 5 32.00 -6.92 -3.83
C LEU A 5 32.58 -8.33 -3.72
N GLY A 6 31.68 -9.26 -3.37
CA GLY A 6 31.99 -10.68 -3.36
C GLY A 6 32.40 -11.13 -4.76
N ARG A 7 33.44 -11.95 -4.87
CA ARG A 7 33.70 -12.66 -6.12
C ARG A 7 32.64 -13.73 -6.31
N CYS A 8 32.31 -14.03 -7.57
CA CYS A 8 31.43 -15.13 -7.93
C CYS A 8 32.01 -16.44 -7.38
N GLU A 9 31.19 -17.20 -6.64
CA GLU A 9 31.61 -18.47 -6.05
C GLU A 9 31.88 -19.57 -7.09
N VAL A 10 31.34 -19.43 -8.30
CA VAL A 10 31.49 -20.43 -9.37
C VAL A 10 32.73 -20.17 -10.22
N CYS A 11 32.95 -18.93 -10.66
CA CYS A 11 34.04 -18.61 -11.60
C CYS A 11 35.10 -17.64 -11.05
N GLY A 12 34.93 -17.13 -9.83
CA GLY A 12 35.81 -16.11 -9.25
C GLY A 12 35.70 -14.73 -9.91
N GLY A 13 34.79 -14.56 -10.87
CA GLY A 13 34.52 -13.31 -11.58
C GLY A 13 33.87 -12.24 -10.70
N HIS A 14 33.73 -11.04 -11.25
CA HIS A 14 33.07 -9.91 -10.58
C HIS A 14 31.58 -10.18 -10.38
N LEU A 15 31.00 -9.62 -9.31
CA LEU A 15 29.56 -9.59 -9.08
C LEU A 15 29.06 -8.15 -9.11
N ASP A 16 28.04 -7.91 -9.93
CA ASP A 16 27.36 -6.63 -10.06
C ASP A 16 26.05 -6.64 -9.28
N ILE A 17 25.69 -5.48 -8.71
CA ILE A 17 24.40 -5.31 -8.04
C ILE A 17 23.30 -5.30 -9.11
N TYR A 18 22.35 -6.22 -8.97
CA TYR A 18 21.15 -6.27 -9.79
C TYR A 18 19.98 -5.67 -9.02
N MET A 19 19.22 -4.78 -9.67
CA MET A 19 17.94 -4.27 -9.18
C MET A 19 16.97 -4.12 -10.33
N ASP A 20 15.84 -4.81 -10.26
CA ASP A 20 14.74 -4.72 -11.21
C ASP A 20 13.40 -4.92 -10.50
N GLY A 21 12.58 -3.87 -10.45
CA GLY A 21 11.30 -3.89 -9.76
C GLY A 21 11.42 -4.29 -8.28
N ARG A 22 10.84 -5.46 -7.94
CA ARG A 22 10.92 -6.05 -6.58
C ARG A 22 12.03 -7.09 -6.46
N THR A 23 12.93 -7.20 -7.41
CA THR A 23 14.04 -8.15 -7.38
C THR A 23 15.34 -7.38 -7.18
N GLN A 24 16.13 -7.80 -6.19
CA GLN A 24 17.48 -7.29 -5.97
C GLN A 24 18.45 -8.45 -5.79
N GLY A 25 19.73 -8.24 -6.08
CA GLY A 25 20.70 -9.31 -5.92
C GLY A 25 22.07 -9.00 -6.48
N LEU A 26 22.79 -10.08 -6.75
CA LEU A 26 24.12 -10.08 -7.35
C LEU A 26 24.10 -10.95 -8.60
N ILE A 27 24.69 -10.48 -9.69
CA ILE A 27 24.85 -11.23 -10.94
C ILE A 27 26.31 -11.24 -11.38
N CYS A 28 26.78 -12.38 -11.90
CA CYS A 28 28.09 -12.50 -12.52
C CYS A 28 27.95 -12.44 -14.04
N GLU A 29 28.45 -11.38 -14.68
CA GLU A 29 28.39 -11.26 -16.14
C GLU A 29 29.29 -12.29 -16.87
N ASN A 30 30.30 -12.85 -16.18
CA ASN A 30 31.23 -13.79 -16.79
C ASN A 30 30.66 -15.21 -16.98
N CYS A 31 29.84 -15.70 -16.04
CA CYS A 31 29.29 -17.05 -16.09
C CYS A 31 27.77 -17.14 -15.91
N GLY A 32 27.09 -16.02 -15.70
CA GLY A 32 25.64 -15.96 -15.53
C GLY A 32 25.12 -16.44 -14.18
N TRP A 33 26.00 -16.82 -13.23
CA TRP A 33 25.58 -17.14 -11.87
C TRP A 33 24.95 -15.90 -11.21
N SER A 34 23.87 -16.10 -10.47
CA SER A 34 23.16 -15.01 -9.79
C SER A 34 22.56 -15.44 -8.46
N LEU A 35 22.58 -14.54 -7.48
CA LEU A 35 21.86 -14.66 -6.22
C LEU A 35 20.87 -13.50 -6.13
N VAL A 36 19.58 -13.77 -6.18
CA VAL A 36 18.53 -12.74 -6.13
C VAL A 36 17.58 -13.00 -4.98
N THR A 37 17.04 -11.92 -4.43
CA THR A 37 16.01 -11.90 -3.40
C THR A 37 14.93 -10.88 -3.75
N THR A 38 13.75 -11.06 -3.17
CA THR A 38 12.62 -10.16 -3.37
C THR A 38 12.65 -9.04 -2.34
N VAL A 39 12.61 -7.79 -2.79
CA VAL A 39 12.35 -6.61 -1.97
C VAL A 39 10.87 -6.57 -1.65
N ILE A 40 10.54 -6.76 -0.37
CA ILE A 40 9.17 -6.62 0.14
C ILE A 40 9.02 -5.18 0.66
N PRO A 41 8.11 -4.37 0.07
CA PRO A 41 7.81 -3.03 0.58
C PRO A 41 7.41 -3.09 2.06
N GLU A 42 7.88 -2.14 2.87
CA GLU A 42 7.63 -2.14 4.33
C GLU A 42 6.13 -2.21 4.68
N ILE A 43 5.27 -1.59 3.87
CA ILE A 43 3.82 -1.61 4.05
C ILE A 43 3.23 -3.03 3.96
N ASN A 44 3.84 -3.92 3.18
CA ASN A 44 3.41 -5.31 3.04
C ASN A 44 3.88 -6.17 4.23
N SER A 45 4.89 -5.70 4.97
CA SER A 45 5.39 -6.36 6.18
C SER A 45 4.69 -5.87 7.45
N ASP A 46 3.85 -4.83 7.35
CA ASP A 46 3.12 -4.32 8.51
C ASP A 46 1.95 -5.22 8.89
N ASN A 47 1.97 -5.69 10.14
CA ASN A 47 0.98 -6.61 10.67
C ASN A 47 -0.18 -5.93 11.40
N SER A 48 -0.12 -4.61 11.57
CA SER A 48 -1.16 -3.81 12.22
C SER A 48 -2.46 -3.87 11.41
N LYS A 49 -3.57 -3.71 12.12
CA LYS A 49 -4.90 -3.56 11.51
C LYS A 49 -5.32 -2.11 11.72
N TYR A 50 -5.78 -1.47 10.65
CA TYR A 50 -6.18 -0.07 10.68
C TYR A 50 -7.67 0.05 10.38
N SER A 51 -8.30 1.05 10.97
CA SER A 51 -9.67 1.45 10.70
C SER A 51 -9.69 2.84 10.08
N ILE A 52 -10.43 3.00 9.01
CA ILE A 52 -10.66 4.29 8.35
C ILE A 52 -12.04 4.78 8.78
N ARG A 53 -12.07 5.95 9.41
CA ARG A 53 -13.28 6.71 9.68
C ARG A 53 -13.39 7.83 8.65
N CYS A 54 -14.58 8.04 8.09
CA CYS A 54 -14.80 9.02 7.03
C CYS A 54 -16.01 9.90 7.34
N SER A 55 -15.94 11.15 6.88
CA SER A 55 -17.02 12.12 6.84
C SER A 55 -17.10 12.76 5.45
N GLY A 56 -18.29 13.26 5.09
CA GLY A 56 -18.48 13.94 3.82
C GLY A 56 -19.90 14.46 3.63
N ASP A 57 -20.10 15.20 2.55
CA ASP A 57 -21.42 15.69 2.15
C ASP A 57 -22.33 14.58 1.59
N PHE A 58 -23.46 14.33 2.25
CA PHE A 58 -24.48 13.36 1.82
C PHE A 58 -25.26 13.80 0.56
N SER A 59 -25.16 15.07 0.17
CA SER A 59 -25.75 15.63 -1.05
C SER A 59 -24.83 15.49 -2.26
N ASN A 60 -23.52 15.31 -2.04
CA ASN A 60 -22.55 15.07 -3.09
C ASN A 60 -22.62 13.61 -3.59
N SER A 61 -22.94 13.44 -4.87
CA SER A 61 -23.06 12.11 -5.49
C SER A 61 -21.75 11.32 -5.52
N GLU A 62 -20.60 11.99 -5.68
CA GLU A 62 -19.29 11.33 -5.67
C GLU A 62 -18.96 10.78 -4.28
N HIS A 63 -19.28 11.54 -3.22
CA HIS A 63 -19.10 11.10 -1.84
C HIS A 63 -19.96 9.86 -1.54
N VAL A 64 -21.25 9.90 -1.94
CA VAL A 64 -22.17 8.78 -1.77
C VAL A 64 -21.68 7.55 -2.55
N ARG A 65 -21.22 7.73 -3.79
CA ARG A 65 -20.70 6.63 -4.62
C ARG A 65 -19.46 6.00 -3.98
N MET A 66 -18.53 6.82 -3.51
CA MET A 66 -17.29 6.35 -2.90
C MET A 66 -17.57 5.55 -1.63
N VAL A 67 -18.41 6.08 -0.72
CA VAL A 67 -18.82 5.35 0.50
C VAL A 67 -19.52 4.04 0.17
N ALA A 68 -20.44 4.04 -0.79
CA ALA A 68 -21.12 2.82 -1.23
C ALA A 68 -20.14 1.76 -1.73
N SER A 69 -19.15 2.17 -2.53
CA SER A 69 -18.12 1.28 -3.07
C SER A 69 -17.21 0.68 -1.99
N VAL A 70 -16.77 1.49 -1.02
CA VAL A 70 -15.84 1.03 0.04
C VAL A 70 -16.57 0.12 1.04
N VAL A 71 -17.78 0.49 1.45
CA VAL A 71 -18.57 -0.27 2.43
C VAL A 71 -19.23 -1.51 1.80
N GLY A 72 -19.40 -1.53 0.46
CA GLY A 72 -20.16 -2.57 -0.23
C GLY A 72 -21.66 -2.45 0.01
N SER A 73 -22.18 -1.22 0.10
CA SER A 73 -23.60 -0.93 0.37
C SER A 73 -24.27 -0.21 -0.79
N ASN A 74 -25.59 -0.10 -0.77
CA ASN A 74 -26.32 0.68 -1.78
C ASN A 74 -26.26 2.19 -1.47
N PHE A 75 -26.64 3.04 -2.45
CA PHE A 75 -26.56 4.50 -2.30
C PHE A 75 -27.47 5.08 -1.21
N ILE A 76 -28.59 4.42 -0.87
CA ILE A 76 -29.48 4.87 0.19
C ILE A 76 -28.81 4.67 1.56
N GLU A 77 -28.17 3.52 1.76
CA GLU A 77 -27.43 3.21 2.98
C GLU A 77 -26.17 4.07 3.11
N ALA A 78 -25.39 4.22 2.05
CA ALA A 78 -24.24 5.13 2.02
C ALA A 78 -24.62 6.56 2.41
N ARG A 79 -25.74 7.07 1.91
CA ARG A 79 -26.26 8.39 2.27
C ARG A 79 -26.68 8.47 3.74
N LYS A 80 -27.25 7.39 4.30
CA LYS A 80 -27.58 7.33 5.73
C LYS A 80 -26.32 7.37 6.58
N PHE A 81 -25.26 6.69 6.19
CA PHE A 81 -23.99 6.74 6.92
C PHE A 81 -23.38 8.15 6.89
N LEU A 82 -23.33 8.80 5.73
CA LEU A 82 -22.84 10.18 5.62
C LEU A 82 -23.64 11.17 6.48
N LYS A 83 -24.96 10.97 6.64
CA LYS A 83 -25.80 11.78 7.53
C LYS A 83 -25.48 11.60 9.02
N GLN A 84 -24.89 10.47 9.42
CA GLN A 84 -24.46 10.25 10.80
C GLN A 84 -23.15 10.99 11.13
N GLY A 85 -22.52 11.62 10.12
CA GLY A 85 -21.27 12.34 10.26
C GLY A 85 -20.08 11.41 10.05
N SER A 86 -19.36 11.10 11.13
CA SER A 86 -18.08 10.39 11.07
C SER A 86 -18.22 8.93 11.50
N PHE A 87 -18.01 7.98 10.58
CA PHE A 87 -18.23 6.54 10.81
C PHE A 87 -17.13 5.68 10.18
N VAL A 88 -16.93 4.47 10.70
CA VAL A 88 -15.92 3.54 10.17
C VAL A 88 -16.43 2.97 8.85
N ILE A 89 -15.69 3.22 7.77
CA ILE A 89 -16.03 2.73 6.42
C ILE A 89 -15.28 1.45 6.07
N PHE A 90 -14.10 1.23 6.66
CA PHE A 90 -13.22 0.15 6.30
C PHE A 90 -12.28 -0.20 7.45
N THR A 91 -11.98 -1.49 7.60
CA THR A 91 -10.94 -1.96 8.51
C THR A 91 -10.13 -3.05 7.82
N GLY A 92 -8.82 -2.88 7.68
CA GLY A 92 -7.99 -3.79 6.90
C GLY A 92 -6.50 -3.70 7.20
N LYS A 93 -5.70 -4.34 6.35
CA LYS A 93 -4.24 -4.29 6.41
C LYS A 93 -3.71 -3.04 5.73
N ALA A 94 -2.45 -2.69 6.00
CA ALA A 94 -1.87 -1.44 5.52
C ALA A 94 -1.95 -1.24 4.00
N PRO A 95 -1.69 -2.25 3.13
CA PRO A 95 -1.83 -2.09 1.69
C PRO A 95 -3.27 -1.77 1.25
N GLU A 96 -4.25 -2.47 1.81
CA GLU A 96 -5.68 -2.24 1.50
C GLU A 96 -6.12 -0.85 1.96
N VAL A 97 -5.70 -0.45 3.15
CA VAL A 97 -6.00 0.86 3.75
C VAL A 97 -5.41 1.98 2.89
N TYR A 98 -4.19 1.80 2.39
CA TYR A 98 -3.55 2.75 1.47
C TYR A 98 -4.34 2.92 0.16
N ASP A 99 -4.81 1.82 -0.43
CA ASP A 99 -5.62 1.87 -1.65
C ASP A 99 -6.96 2.58 -1.40
N VAL A 100 -7.62 2.32 -0.27
CA VAL A 100 -8.85 3.03 0.11
C VAL A 100 -8.58 4.52 0.32
N ILE A 101 -7.51 4.90 1.01
CA ILE A 101 -7.13 6.30 1.24
C ILE A 101 -6.96 7.05 -0.07
N LYS A 102 -6.25 6.47 -1.05
CA LYS A 102 -6.08 7.09 -2.38
C LYS A 102 -7.41 7.39 -3.05
N ASN A 103 -8.36 6.45 -2.95
CA ASN A 103 -9.69 6.64 -3.51
C ASN A 103 -10.46 7.75 -2.78
N LEU A 104 -10.38 7.82 -1.44
CA LEU A 104 -11.00 8.88 -0.65
C LEU A 104 -10.42 10.26 -0.98
N GLN A 105 -9.09 10.37 -1.09
CA GLN A 105 -8.40 11.61 -1.47
C GLN A 105 -8.82 12.07 -2.88
N ALA A 106 -8.91 11.16 -3.84
CA ALA A 106 -9.36 11.46 -5.19
C ALA A 106 -10.81 11.96 -5.23
N ALA A 107 -11.67 11.47 -4.32
CA ALA A 107 -13.06 11.92 -4.18
C ALA A 107 -13.24 13.17 -3.31
N GLY A 108 -12.17 13.69 -2.69
CA GLY A 108 -12.23 14.87 -1.81
C GLY A 108 -12.93 14.61 -0.47
N LEU A 109 -12.92 13.36 0.02
CA LEU A 109 -13.51 12.98 1.29
C LEU A 109 -12.57 13.23 2.46
N GLU A 110 -13.13 13.66 3.59
CA GLU A 110 -12.40 13.76 4.85
C GLU A 110 -12.32 12.39 5.53
N PHE A 111 -11.16 12.06 6.07
CA PHE A 111 -10.95 10.78 6.75
C PHE A 111 -9.93 10.86 7.89
N GLN A 112 -9.99 9.88 8.77
CA GLN A 112 -9.06 9.63 9.86
C GLN A 112 -8.73 8.14 9.89
N VAL A 113 -7.48 7.81 10.21
CA VAL A 113 -7.01 6.43 10.28
C VAL A 113 -6.49 6.15 11.69
N ASP A 114 -6.95 5.06 12.28
CA ASP A 114 -6.52 4.60 13.61
C ASP A 114 -6.07 3.12 13.54
N PRO A 115 -4.88 2.76 14.07
CA PRO A 115 -3.87 3.64 14.66
C PRO A 115 -3.19 4.55 13.63
N GLN A 116 -2.26 5.42 14.07
CA GLN A 116 -1.54 6.35 13.20
C GLN A 116 -0.94 5.62 11.98
N PHE A 117 -1.26 6.11 10.79
CA PHE A 117 -0.87 5.49 9.53
C PHE A 117 0.31 6.25 8.89
N LYS A 118 1.41 5.56 8.63
CA LYS A 118 2.71 6.17 8.26
C LYS A 118 2.97 6.30 6.75
N TRP A 119 2.04 5.87 5.90
CA TRP A 119 2.22 5.84 4.43
C TRP A 119 1.21 6.73 3.68
N ILE A 120 0.68 7.78 4.33
CA ILE A 120 -0.16 8.81 3.66
C ILE A 120 0.75 9.89 3.07
#